data_AF-A0A9C7VIP2-F1
#
_entry.id   AF-A0A9C7VIP2-F1
#
_cell.length_a   1.000
_cell.length_b   1.000
_cell.length_c   1.000
_cell.angle_alpha   90.00
_cell.angle_beta   90.00
_cell.angle_gamma   90.00
#
_symmetry.space_group_name_H-M   'P 1'
#
loop_
_entity.id
_entity.type
_entity.pdbx_description
1 polymer ?
#
loop_
_entity_poly.entity_id
_entity_poly.type
_entity_poly.pdbx_seq_one_letter_code
_entity_poly.pdbx_strand_id
1 'polypeptide(L)'
;MFGLDRLDTLFVIWAFSLQIILIIHFAIRKPLFESYTKKYGWIVYALCFPALIISIILLINGKSWSFWLGGFIFVFWSAYGYWIDYIKGINWRNPLRKDIMFPYVTLYLGTIMFYWWPLALLHRPLWFVFAGLFVISTILNITSH
;
A
#
# COMPACT_ATOMS: atom_id res chain seq x y z
N MET A 1 -23.02 -13.65 -1.96
CA MET A 1 -21.79 -12.92 -1.62
C MET A 1 -22.16 -11.47 -1.33
N PHE A 2 -22.17 -11.04 -0.06
CA PHE A 2 -22.23 -9.65 0.49
C PHE A 2 -23.07 -8.52 -0.15
N GLY A 3 -23.81 -8.71 -1.25
CA GLY A 3 -24.54 -7.65 -1.96
C GLY A 3 -23.65 -6.66 -2.72
N LEU A 4 -22.36 -6.97 -2.91
CA LEU A 4 -21.39 -6.10 -3.59
C LEU A 4 -21.57 -6.14 -5.10
N ASP A 5 -21.44 -4.99 -5.76
CA ASP A 5 -21.35 -4.95 -7.22
C ASP A 5 -19.95 -5.38 -7.72
N ARG A 6 -19.79 -5.47 -9.04
CA ARG A 6 -18.55 -5.92 -9.67
C ARG A 6 -17.36 -4.99 -9.37
N LEU A 7 -17.59 -3.68 -9.29
CA LEU A 7 -16.55 -2.68 -9.04
C LEU A 7 -16.16 -2.65 -7.56
N ASP A 8 -17.12 -2.80 -6.66
CA ASP A 8 -16.87 -2.96 -5.23
C ASP A 8 -16.06 -4.23 -4.96
N THR A 9 -16.41 -5.33 -5.63
CA THR A 9 -15.67 -6.58 -5.56
C THR A 9 -14.24 -6.41 -6.06
N LEU A 10 -14.03 -5.71 -7.18
CA LEU A 10 -12.70 -5.39 -7.70
C LEU A 10 -11.88 -4.57 -6.70
N PHE A 11 -12.46 -3.53 -6.11
CA PHE A 11 -11.81 -2.71 -5.08
C PHE A 11 -11.41 -3.55 -3.87
N VAL A 12 -12.33 -4.37 -3.34
CA VAL A 12 -12.07 -5.24 -2.17
C VAL A 12 -10.94 -6.23 -2.48
N ILE A 13 -10.99 -6.93 -3.62
CA ILE A 13 -9.95 -7.88 -4.01
C ILE A 13 -8.59 -7.17 -4.07
N TRP A 14 -8.53 -5.99 -4.69
CA TRP A 14 -7.29 -5.24 -4.81
C TRP A 14 -6.76 -4.75 -3.46
N ALA A 15 -7.62 -4.15 -2.64
CA ALA A 15 -7.26 -3.66 -1.31
C ALA A 15 -6.64 -4.76 -0.45
N PHE A 16 -7.30 -5.93 -0.38
CA PHE A 16 -6.79 -7.07 0.39
C PHE A 16 -5.53 -7.67 -0.22
N SER A 17 -5.45 -7.76 -1.56
CA SER A 17 -4.26 -8.26 -2.25
C SER A 17 -3.04 -7.38 -1.93
N LEU A 18 -3.18 -6.06 -2.02
CA LEU A 18 -2.11 -5.12 -1.66
C LEU A 18 -1.69 -5.30 -0.20
N GLN A 19 -2.64 -5.39 0.72
CA GLN A 19 -2.37 -5.54 2.15
C GLN A 19 -1.64 -6.86 2.46
N ILE A 20 -2.04 -7.97 1.83
CA ILE A 20 -1.40 -9.27 1.98
C ILE A 20 0.02 -9.24 1.40
N ILE A 21 0.23 -8.64 0.22
CA ILE A 21 1.56 -8.53 -0.38
C ILE A 21 2.49 -7.71 0.53
N LEU A 22 2.01 -6.63 1.14
CA LEU A 22 2.78 -5.84 2.10
C LEU A 22 3.16 -6.66 3.34
N ILE A 23 2.23 -7.42 3.91
CA ILE A 23 2.51 -8.32 5.03
C ILE A 23 3.61 -9.31 4.67
N ILE A 24 3.50 -9.98 3.52
CA ILE A 24 4.50 -10.94 3.04
C ILE A 24 5.85 -10.24 2.88
N HIS A 25 5.86 -9.09 2.19
CA HIS A 25 7.07 -8.31 1.98
C HIS A 25 7.76 -7.96 3.31
N PHE A 26 7.04 -7.41 4.28
CA PHE A 26 7.62 -7.03 5.58
C PHE A 26 8.07 -8.24 6.41
N ALA A 27 7.33 -9.35 6.34
CA ALA A 27 7.72 -10.59 7.03
C ALA A 27 9.06 -11.14 6.53
N ILE A 28 9.30 -11.09 5.22
CA ILE A 28 10.53 -11.63 4.61
C ILE A 28 11.65 -10.59 4.47
N ARG A 29 11.36 -9.30 4.68
CA ARG A 29 12.29 -8.19 4.42
C ARG A 29 13.62 -8.32 5.16
N LYS A 30 13.56 -8.60 6.46
CA LYS A 30 14.74 -8.72 7.33
C LYS A 30 15.41 -10.11 7.20
N PRO A 31 14.67 -11.24 7.22
CA PRO A 31 15.28 -12.56 7.05
C PRO A 31 15.97 -12.77 5.70
N LEU A 32 15.42 -12.20 4.61
CA LEU A 32 15.91 -12.39 3.25
C LEU A 32 16.47 -11.08 2.66
N PHE A 33 17.19 -10.30 3.47
CA PHE A 33 17.62 -8.95 3.07
C PHE A 33 18.52 -8.95 1.81
N GLU A 34 19.55 -9.81 1.79
CA GLU A 34 20.52 -9.88 0.69
C GLU A 34 19.95 -10.58 -0.56
N SER A 35 19.14 -11.63 -0.37
CA SER A 35 18.62 -12.46 -1.46
C SER A 35 17.37 -11.87 -2.11
N TYR A 36 16.49 -11.25 -1.32
CA TYR A 36 15.21 -10.71 -1.77
C TYR A 36 15.17 -9.18 -1.68
N THR A 37 15.33 -8.58 -0.50
CA THR A 37 15.01 -7.16 -0.29
C THR A 37 15.84 -6.24 -1.17
N LYS A 38 17.16 -6.44 -1.25
CA LYS A 38 18.03 -5.63 -2.12
C LYS A 38 17.74 -5.82 -3.61
N LYS A 39 17.37 -7.03 -4.04
CA LYS A 39 17.23 -7.37 -5.48
C LYS A 39 15.82 -7.09 -6.02
N TYR A 40 14.80 -7.34 -5.20
CA TYR A 40 13.40 -7.39 -5.61
C TYR A 40 12.48 -6.51 -4.77
N GLY A 41 13.00 -5.78 -3.76
CA GLY A 41 12.17 -4.89 -2.94
C GLY A 41 11.47 -3.79 -3.76
N TRP A 42 12.01 -3.43 -4.93
CA TRP A 42 11.42 -2.46 -5.86
C TRP A 42 10.07 -2.91 -6.43
N ILE A 43 9.77 -4.22 -6.41
CA ILE A 43 8.49 -4.77 -6.89
C ILE A 43 7.31 -4.16 -6.12
N VAL A 44 7.48 -3.87 -4.83
CA VAL A 44 6.43 -3.22 -4.02
C VAL A 44 6.08 -1.85 -4.58
N TYR A 45 7.07 -1.10 -5.07
CA TYR A 45 6.82 0.19 -5.72
C TYR A 45 6.10 0.01 -7.06
N ALA A 46 6.44 -1.02 -7.83
CA ALA A 46 5.81 -1.32 -9.12
C ALA A 46 4.32 -1.70 -9.01
N LEU A 47 3.83 -2.09 -7.83
CA LEU A 47 2.40 -2.31 -7.58
C LEU A 47 1.55 -1.04 -7.76
N CYS A 48 2.16 0.15 -7.89
CA CYS A 48 1.42 1.35 -8.25
C CYS A 48 0.81 1.29 -9.67
N PHE A 49 1.38 0.51 -10.60
CA PHE A 49 0.82 0.36 -11.94
C PHE A 49 -0.55 -0.33 -11.94
N PRO A 50 -0.71 -1.56 -11.39
CA PRO A 50 -2.03 -2.17 -11.27
C PRO A 50 -2.98 -1.33 -10.40
N ALA A 51 -2.48 -0.69 -9.33
CA ALA A 51 -3.28 0.22 -8.51
C ALA A 51 -3.88 1.38 -9.31
N LEU A 52 -3.07 2.01 -10.17
CA LEU A 52 -3.48 3.12 -11.01
C LEU A 52 -4.50 2.66 -12.05
N ILE A 53 -4.27 1.52 -12.71
CA ILE A 53 -5.21 0.94 -13.68
C ILE A 53 -6.57 0.70 -13.03
N ILE A 54 -6.61 0.06 -11.86
CA ILE A 54 -7.85 -0.19 -11.12
C ILE A 54 -8.52 1.12 -10.71
N SER A 55 -7.74 2.11 -10.27
CA SER A 55 -8.27 3.43 -9.90
C SER A 55 -8.89 4.16 -11.09
N ILE A 56 -8.27 4.09 -12.26
CA ILE A 56 -8.83 4.64 -13.50
C ILE A 56 -10.13 3.94 -13.89
N ILE A 57 -10.19 2.60 -13.79
CA ILE A 57 -11.41 1.83 -14.05
C ILE A 57 -12.54 2.29 -13.11
N LEU A 58 -12.26 2.41 -11.81
CA LEU A 58 -13.25 2.86 -10.82
C LEU A 58 -13.72 4.31 -11.08
N LEU A 59 -12.79 5.20 -11.44
CA LEU A 59 -13.09 6.60 -11.78
C LEU A 59 -14.00 6.72 -13.02
N ILE A 60 -13.64 6.07 -14.13
CA ILE A 60 -14.40 6.16 -15.39
C ILE A 60 -15.81 5.58 -15.23
N ASN A 61 -15.99 4.61 -14.34
CA ASN A 61 -17.30 4.03 -14.03
C ASN A 61 -18.06 4.77 -12.91
N GLY A 62 -17.63 5.98 -12.53
CA GLY A 62 -18.38 6.87 -11.66
C GLY A 62 -18.37 6.52 -10.16
N LYS A 63 -17.42 5.69 -9.69
CA LYS A 63 -17.27 5.47 -8.24
C LYS A 63 -16.78 6.74 -7.55
N SER A 64 -17.20 6.92 -6.29
CA SER A 64 -16.75 8.04 -5.45
C SER A 64 -15.23 8.07 -5.31
N TRP A 65 -14.67 9.27 -5.13
CA TRP A 65 -13.24 9.53 -4.95
C TRP A 65 -12.58 8.67 -3.88
N SER A 66 -13.34 8.32 -2.84
CA SER A 66 -12.87 7.46 -1.75
C SER A 66 -12.36 6.11 -2.27
N PHE A 67 -12.89 5.57 -3.38
CA PHE A 67 -12.52 4.25 -3.91
C PHE A 67 -11.33 4.26 -4.88
N TRP A 68 -11.05 5.38 -5.55
CA TRP A 68 -10.02 5.42 -6.60
C TRP A 68 -8.82 6.31 -6.25
N LEU A 69 -8.93 7.25 -5.31
CA LEU A 69 -7.83 8.17 -5.03
C LEU A 69 -6.58 7.46 -4.47
N GLY A 70 -6.76 6.31 -3.80
CA GLY A 70 -5.68 5.52 -3.23
C GLY A 70 -4.62 5.10 -4.25
N GLY A 71 -4.99 4.70 -5.48
CA GLY A 71 -4.00 4.30 -6.48
C GLY A 71 -3.20 5.47 -7.04
N PHE A 72 -3.78 6.67 -7.12
CA PHE A 72 -3.02 7.87 -7.51
C PHE A 72 -2.02 8.28 -6.43
N ILE A 73 -2.42 8.25 -5.16
CA ILE A 73 -1.51 8.50 -4.03
C ILE A 73 -0.39 7.45 -4.03
N PHE A 74 -0.70 6.20 -4.35
CA PHE A 74 0.28 5.13 -4.46
C PHE A 74 1.35 5.45 -5.52
N VAL A 75 0.97 6.00 -6.68
CA VAL A 75 1.96 6.42 -7.69
C VAL A 75 2.96 7.44 -7.13
N PHE A 76 2.47 8.47 -6.41
CA PHE A 76 3.35 9.45 -5.78
C PHE A 76 4.24 8.83 -4.70
N TRP A 77 3.68 7.97 -3.85
CA TRP A 77 4.45 7.24 -2.86
C TRP A 77 5.55 6.39 -3.51
N SER A 78 5.19 5.61 -4.52
CA SER A 78 6.12 4.72 -5.21
C SER A 78 7.22 5.47 -5.93
N ALA A 79 6.89 6.56 -6.63
CA ALA A 79 7.88 7.40 -7.29
C ALA A 79 8.87 7.99 -6.29
N TYR A 80 8.36 8.55 -5.17
CA TYR A 80 9.19 9.14 -4.14
C TYR A 80 10.06 8.09 -3.42
N GLY A 81 9.46 6.98 -3.00
CA GLY A 81 10.16 5.90 -2.30
C GLY A 81 11.21 5.23 -3.18
N TYR A 82 10.88 4.92 -4.44
CA TYR A 82 11.84 4.36 -5.38
C TYR A 82 13.00 5.33 -5.64
N TRP A 83 12.72 6.62 -5.82
CA TRP A 83 13.76 7.63 -6.02
C TRP A 83 14.73 7.71 -4.84
N ILE A 84 14.21 7.75 -3.60
CA ILE A 84 15.03 7.84 -2.39
C ILE A 84 15.83 6.56 -2.15
N ASP A 85 15.17 5.39 -2.20
CA ASP A 85 15.78 4.13 -1.78
C ASP A 85 16.68 3.52 -2.87
N TYR A 86 16.33 3.63 -4.17
CA TYR A 86 17.05 2.96 -5.26
C TYR A 86 17.88 3.90 -6.13
N ILE A 87 17.40 5.11 -6.44
CA ILE A 87 18.14 6.04 -7.31
C ILE A 87 19.16 6.85 -6.52
N LYS A 88 18.75 7.40 -5.37
CA LYS A 88 19.64 8.17 -4.49
C LYS A 88 20.35 7.32 -3.45
N GLY A 89 19.83 6.14 -3.12
CA GLY A 89 20.44 5.24 -2.14
C GLY A 89 20.62 5.85 -0.76
N ILE A 90 19.74 6.79 -0.36
CA ILE A 90 19.89 7.51 0.91
C ILE A 90 19.47 6.61 2.06
N ASN A 91 20.39 6.29 2.97
CA ASN A 91 20.02 5.65 4.23
C ASN A 91 19.39 6.68 5.18
N TRP A 92 18.09 6.92 5.00
CA TRP A 92 17.33 7.90 5.76
C TRP A 92 16.76 7.36 7.07
N ARG A 93 16.92 6.06 7.33
CA ARG A 93 16.35 5.38 8.51
C ARG A 93 17.35 5.31 9.67
N ASN A 94 18.65 5.36 9.39
CA ASN A 94 19.71 5.40 10.40
C ASN A 94 20.91 6.27 9.94
N PRO A 95 21.08 7.49 10.48
CA PRO A 95 20.18 8.20 11.41
C PRO A 95 18.87 8.62 10.73
N LEU A 96 17.81 8.77 11.53
CA LEU A 96 16.49 9.11 11.01
C LEU A 96 16.43 10.53 10.43
N ARG A 97 16.20 10.62 9.11
CA ARG A 97 16.00 11.89 8.38
C ARG A 97 14.52 12.22 8.26
N LYS A 98 14.06 13.15 9.10
CA LYS A 98 12.64 13.53 9.24
C LYS A 98 12.05 14.16 7.97
N ASP A 99 12.87 14.89 7.22
CA ASP A 99 12.54 15.49 5.92
C ASP A 99 12.13 14.45 4.88
N ILE A 100 12.69 13.24 4.96
CA ILE A 100 12.33 12.12 4.09
C ILE A 100 11.22 11.27 4.71
N MET A 101 11.33 10.99 6.01
CA MET A 101 10.38 10.16 6.74
C MET A 101 8.95 10.68 6.61
N PHE A 102 8.73 11.97 6.86
CA PHE A 102 7.38 12.53 6.90
C PHE A 102 6.62 12.38 5.56
N PRO A 103 7.14 12.86 4.41
CA PRO A 103 6.45 12.65 3.14
C PRO A 103 6.34 11.16 2.78
N TYR A 104 7.36 10.36 3.05
CA TYR A 104 7.33 8.92 2.75
C TYR A 104 6.20 8.21 3.53
N VAL A 105 6.15 8.39 4.85
CA VAL A 105 5.20 7.71 5.72
C VAL A 105 3.79 8.26 5.50
N THR A 106 3.63 9.57 5.31
CA THR A 106 2.32 10.17 5.03
C THR A 106 1.72 9.65 3.72
N LEU A 107 2.51 9.56 2.64
CA LEU A 107 2.04 9.02 1.36
C LEU A 107 1.73 7.52 1.45
N TYR A 108 2.56 6.76 2.17
CA TYR A 108 2.31 5.35 2.46
C TYR A 108 0.99 5.15 3.20
N LEU A 109 0.84 5.82 4.35
CA LEU A 109 -0.36 5.69 5.18
C LEU A 109 -1.58 6.19 4.44
N GLY A 110 -1.48 7.32 3.73
CA GLY A 110 -2.55 7.81 2.86
C GLY A 110 -3.03 6.72 1.90
N THR A 111 -2.11 6.11 1.16
CA THR A 111 -2.43 4.99 0.24
C THR A 111 -3.23 3.89 0.94
N ILE A 112 -2.75 3.41 2.10
CA ILE A 112 -3.41 2.32 2.82
C ILE A 112 -4.76 2.73 3.41
N MET A 113 -4.88 3.96 3.93
CA MET A 113 -6.15 4.47 4.46
C MET A 113 -7.22 4.54 3.37
N PHE A 114 -6.85 4.89 2.13
CA PHE A 114 -7.77 4.90 1.00
C PHE A 114 -8.18 3.50 0.52
N TYR A 115 -7.42 2.46 0.82
CA TYR A 115 -7.87 1.07 0.60
C TYR A 115 -8.67 0.50 1.77
N TRP A 116 -8.52 1.08 2.96
CA TRP A 116 -9.18 0.62 4.17
C TRP A 116 -10.52 1.32 4.42
N TRP A 117 -10.54 2.65 4.55
CA TRP A 117 -11.72 3.40 4.99
C TRP A 117 -12.97 3.17 4.14
N PRO A 118 -12.91 3.10 2.79
CA PRO A 118 -14.09 2.85 1.98
C PRO A 118 -14.73 1.48 2.25
N LEU A 119 -14.00 0.52 2.83
CA LEU A 119 -14.59 -0.77 3.22
C LEU A 119 -15.69 -0.60 4.27
N ALA A 120 -15.68 0.47 5.08
CA ALA A 120 -16.75 0.74 6.03
C ALA A 120 -18.07 1.11 5.34
N LEU A 121 -17.98 1.71 4.14
CA LEU A 121 -19.14 2.06 3.31
C LEU A 121 -19.70 0.84 2.58
N LEU A 122 -18.87 -0.16 2.30
CA LEU A 122 -19.27 -1.41 1.64
C LEU A 122 -19.81 -2.44 2.63
N HIS A 123 -19.00 -2.82 3.64
CA HIS A 123 -19.34 -3.88 4.58
C HIS A 123 -18.46 -3.82 5.84
N ARG A 124 -19.07 -3.54 7.00
CA ARG A 124 -18.36 -3.34 8.27
C ARG A 124 -17.41 -4.50 8.64
N PRO A 125 -17.79 -5.78 8.49
CA PRO A 125 -16.85 -6.88 8.72
C PRO A 125 -15.57 -6.81 7.87
N LEU A 126 -15.63 -6.40 6.59
CA LEU A 126 -14.43 -6.26 5.76
C LEU A 126 -13.48 -5.19 6.33
N TRP A 127 -14.05 -4.10 6.83
CA TRP A 127 -13.27 -3.03 7.45
C TRP A 127 -12.53 -3.52 8.70
N PHE A 128 -13.16 -4.33 9.55
CA PHE A 128 -12.50 -4.90 10.74
C PHE A 128 -11.44 -5.94 10.39
N VAL A 129 -11.68 -6.80 9.39
CA VAL A 129 -10.66 -7.75 8.92
C VAL A 129 -9.44 -6.99 8.38
N PHE A 130 -9.68 -5.96 7.57
CA PHE A 130 -8.59 -5.11 7.06
C PHE A 130 -7.83 -4.42 8.19
N ALA A 131 -8.52 -3.94 9.23
CA ALA A 131 -7.89 -3.35 10.41
C ALA A 131 -6.91 -4.32 11.08
N GLY A 132 -7.30 -5.59 11.25
CA GLY A 132 -6.42 -6.63 11.78
C GLY A 132 -5.17 -6.84 10.91
N LEU A 133 -5.35 -6.95 9.59
CA LEU A 133 -4.24 -7.07 8.65
C LEU A 133 -3.32 -5.83 8.66
N PHE A 134 -3.89 -4.64 8.83
CA PHE A 134 -3.15 -3.39 8.94
C PHE A 134 -2.26 -3.37 10.19
N VAL A 135 -2.80 -3.79 11.34
CA VAL A 135 -2.03 -3.90 12.59
C VAL A 135 -0.87 -4.88 12.43
N ILE A 136 -1.14 -6.08 11.90
CA ILE A 136 -0.11 -7.09 11.63
C ILE A 136 0.99 -6.52 10.73
N SER A 137 0.60 -5.92 9.60
CA SER A 137 1.54 -5.31 8.66
C SER A 137 2.37 -4.19 9.29
N THR A 138 1.77 -3.40 10.19
CA THR A 138 2.46 -2.29 10.86
C THR A 138 3.52 -2.79 11.82
N ILE A 139 3.19 -3.80 12.64
CA ILE A 139 4.14 -4.45 13.54
C ILE A 139 5.32 -5.05 12.75
N LEU A 140 5.01 -5.76 11.66
CA LEU A 140 6.05 -6.35 10.80
C LEU A 140 6.91 -5.27 10.13
N ASN A 141 6.32 -4.16 9.66
CA ASN A 141 7.08 -3.08 9.04
C ASN A 141 8.03 -2.40 10.04
N ILE A 142 7.59 -2.13 11.27
CA ILE A 142 8.45 -1.50 12.28
C ILE A 142 9.59 -2.43 12.69
N THR A 143 9.30 -3.71 12.93
CA THR A 143 10.29 -4.69 13.44
C THR A 143 11.30 -5.16 12.40
N SER A 144 11.00 -4.97 11.11
CA SER A 144 11.88 -5.37 10.00
C SER A 144 12.75 -4.22 9.45
N HIS A 145 12.74 -3.06 10.10
CA HIS A 145 13.74 -2.00 9.92
C HIS A 145 14.89 -2.16 10.92
#